data_AF-K2GJW0-F1
#
_entry.id   AF-K2GJW0-F1
#
_cell.length_a   1.000
_cell.length_b   1.000
_cell.length_c   1.000
_cell.angle_alpha   90.00
_cell.angle_beta   90.00
_cell.angle_gamma   90.00
#
_symmetry.space_group_name_H-M   'P 1'
#
loop_
_entity.id
_entity.type
_entity.pdbx_description
1 polymer ?
#
loop_
_entity_poly.entity_id
_entity_poly.type
_entity_poly.pdbx_seq_one_letter_code
_entity_poly.pdbx_strand_id
1 'polypeptide(L)'
;MNLLMRYLGREIYLSVALVFAALLMLFAFLDLIHELNVMGKGQYHLGYVLLFVVLTVPAHVYELFPVAVLVGTIFALVQLAASSELTIFRVSGASLWQMVGALFRIALPLVILSFVFSEFIAPPSERMAQQLRLKAQNAQVTLKEFRSGVWVKDENNFVNVKNV
;
A
#
# COMPACT_ATOMS: atom_id res chain seq x y z
N MET A 1 25.98 -13.82 -17.13
CA MET A 1 25.15 -13.71 -15.90
C MET A 1 24.41 -12.37 -15.78
N ASN A 2 25.05 -11.21 -15.98
CA ASN A 2 24.38 -9.90 -15.79
C ASN A 2 23.22 -9.61 -16.75
N LEU A 3 23.27 -10.09 -18.00
CA LEU A 3 22.18 -9.87 -18.98
C LEU A 3 20.88 -10.59 -18.57
N LEU A 4 20.99 -11.88 -18.24
CA LEU A 4 19.87 -12.72 -17.80
C LEU A 4 19.25 -12.20 -16.50
N MET A 5 20.10 -11.76 -15.56
CA MET A 5 19.65 -11.13 -14.31
C MET A 5 18.93 -9.79 -14.56
N ARG A 6 19.42 -8.97 -15.49
CA ARG A 6 18.78 -7.69 -15.84
C ARG A 6 17.45 -7.91 -16.56
N TYR A 7 17.35 -8.92 -17.40
CA TYR A 7 16.11 -9.32 -18.05
C TYR A 7 15.09 -9.83 -17.03
N LEU A 8 15.49 -10.76 -16.16
CA LEU A 8 14.64 -11.28 -15.08
C LEU A 8 14.12 -10.16 -14.18
N GLY A 9 15.00 -9.23 -13.77
CA GLY A 9 14.61 -8.08 -12.96
C GLY A 9 13.62 -7.15 -13.68
N ARG A 10 13.85 -6.86 -14.96
CA ARG A 10 12.94 -6.04 -15.76
C ARG A 10 11.55 -6.67 -15.85
N GLU A 11 11.46 -7.97 -16.09
CA GLU A 11 10.19 -8.68 -16.23
C GLU A 11 9.41 -8.70 -14.91
N ILE A 12 10.11 -8.93 -13.79
CA ILE A 12 9.53 -8.88 -12.45
C ILE A 12 9.04 -7.47 -12.13
N TYR A 13 9.86 -6.43 -12.33
CA TYR A 13 9.46 -5.05 -12.03
C TYR A 13 8.28 -4.58 -12.88
N LEU A 14 8.25 -4.93 -14.17
CA LEU A 14 7.11 -4.59 -15.05
C LEU A 14 5.84 -5.31 -14.59
N SER A 15 5.93 -6.60 -14.26
CA SER A 15 4.79 -7.38 -13.77
C SER A 15 4.27 -6.86 -12.44
N VAL A 16 5.17 -6.56 -11.49
CA VAL A 16 4.81 -5.95 -10.20
C VAL A 16 4.18 -4.57 -10.40
N ALA A 17 4.73 -3.72 -11.26
CA ALA A 17 4.18 -2.40 -11.54
C ALA A 17 2.78 -2.49 -12.17
N LEU A 18 2.56 -3.42 -13.11
CA LEU A 18 1.26 -3.65 -13.73
C LEU A 18 0.21 -4.16 -12.73
N VAL A 19 0.56 -5.16 -11.94
CA VAL A 19 -0.33 -5.69 -10.90
C VAL A 19 -0.64 -4.62 -9.86
N PHE A 20 0.37 -3.85 -9.45
CA PHE A 20 0.19 -2.76 -8.50
C PHE A 20 -0.72 -1.66 -9.04
N ALA A 21 -0.53 -1.24 -10.29
CA ALA A 21 -1.40 -0.27 -10.95
C ALA A 21 -2.84 -0.77 -11.07
N ALA A 22 -3.03 -2.04 -11.41
CA ALA A 22 -4.35 -2.65 -11.51
C ALA A 22 -5.06 -2.70 -10.14
N LEU A 23 -4.36 -3.10 -9.08
CA LEU A 23 -4.90 -3.11 -7.72
C LEU A 23 -5.23 -1.69 -7.25
N LEU A 24 -4.33 -0.73 -7.44
CA LEU A 24 -4.58 0.66 -7.07
C LEU A 24 -5.80 1.24 -7.80
N MET A 25 -5.92 1.00 -9.11
CA MET A 25 -7.06 1.45 -9.89
C MET A 25 -8.36 0.80 -9.40
N LEU A 26 -8.35 -0.50 -9.11
CA LEU A 26 -9.50 -1.21 -8.57
C LEU A 26 -9.94 -0.61 -7.23
N PHE A 27 -9.02 -0.45 -6.27
CA PHE A 27 -9.34 0.09 -4.95
C PHE A 27 -9.79 1.55 -5.01
N ALA A 28 -9.13 2.38 -5.80
CA ALA A 28 -9.55 3.76 -6.02
C ALA A 28 -10.97 3.85 -6.63
N PHE A 29 -11.32 2.92 -7.52
CA PHE A 29 -12.65 2.83 -8.09
C PHE A 29 -13.70 2.34 -7.07
N LEU A 30 -13.35 1.37 -6.23
CA LEU A 30 -14.22 0.91 -5.13
C LEU A 30 -14.50 2.04 -4.13
N ASP A 31 -13.49 2.81 -3.76
CA ASP A 31 -13.64 3.97 -2.88
C ASP A 31 -14.55 5.02 -3.49
N LEU A 32 -14.38 5.30 -4.78
CA LEU A 32 -15.24 6.24 -5.49
C LEU A 32 -16.72 5.80 -5.44
N ILE A 33 -17.00 4.51 -5.69
CA ILE A 33 -18.35 3.95 -5.58
C ILE A 33 -18.87 4.02 -4.15
N HIS A 34 -18.02 3.73 -3.16
CA HIS A 34 -18.41 3.79 -1.76
C HIS A 34 -18.82 5.21 -1.37
N GLU A 35 -18.00 6.20 -1.72
CA GLU A 35 -18.29 7.60 -1.39
C GLU A 35 -19.51 8.11 -2.16
N LEU A 36 -19.70 7.71 -3.44
CA LEU A 36 -20.91 7.98 -4.25
C LEU A 36 -22.18 7.46 -3.59
N ASN A 37 -22.15 6.30 -2.94
CA ASN A 37 -23.32 5.78 -2.23
C ASN A 37 -23.60 6.51 -0.91
N VAL A 38 -22.59 7.16 -0.31
CA VAL A 38 -22.74 7.98 0.90
C VAL A 38 -23.21 9.41 0.56
N MET A 39 -23.15 9.80 -0.73
CA MET A 39 -23.70 11.07 -1.23
C MET A 39 -25.22 11.10 -1.15
N GLY A 40 -25.72 11.52 0.02
CA GLY A 40 -27.15 11.73 0.28
C GLY A 40 -27.43 12.51 1.57
N LYS A 41 -26.39 12.95 2.30
CA LYS A 41 -26.50 13.69 3.56
C LYS A 41 -25.65 14.99 3.51
N GLY A 42 -26.18 16.04 2.87
CA GLY A 42 -25.63 17.40 2.96
C GLY A 42 -24.85 17.91 1.74
N GLN A 43 -24.10 19.01 1.94
CA GLN A 43 -23.35 19.82 0.94
C GLN A 43 -22.14 19.10 0.30
N TYR A 44 -22.23 17.80 0.07
CA TYR A 44 -21.15 16.98 -0.50
C TYR A 44 -21.09 17.17 -2.02
N HIS A 45 -20.14 17.98 -2.50
CA HIS A 45 -19.90 18.21 -3.92
C HIS A 45 -18.93 17.16 -4.50
N LEU A 46 -19.07 16.85 -5.80
CA LEU A 46 -18.21 15.91 -6.56
C LEU A 46 -16.70 16.19 -6.38
N GLY A 47 -16.31 17.46 -6.19
CA GLY A 47 -14.92 17.86 -5.96
C GLY A 47 -14.33 17.33 -4.64
N TYR A 48 -15.13 17.24 -3.57
CA TYR A 48 -14.66 16.68 -2.29
C TYR A 48 -14.36 15.19 -2.39
N VAL A 49 -15.09 14.49 -3.26
CA VAL A 49 -15.00 13.04 -3.41
C VAL A 49 -13.75 12.68 -4.21
N LEU A 50 -13.47 13.41 -5.28
CA LEU A 50 -12.20 13.31 -6.01
C LEU A 50 -11.00 13.61 -5.10
N LEU A 51 -11.10 14.65 -4.27
CA LEU A 51 -10.06 14.99 -3.31
C LEU A 51 -9.84 13.85 -2.31
N PHE A 52 -10.92 13.30 -1.75
CA PHE A 52 -10.88 12.17 -0.82
C PHE A 52 -10.22 10.95 -1.44
N VAL A 53 -10.63 10.53 -2.64
CA VAL A 53 -10.04 9.39 -3.35
C VAL A 53 -8.53 9.60 -3.56
N VAL A 54 -8.11 10.81 -4.00
CA VAL A 54 -6.67 11.13 -4.18
C VAL A 54 -5.91 11.08 -2.86
N LEU A 55 -6.51 11.52 -1.75
CA LEU A 55 -5.92 11.47 -0.41
C LEU A 55 -5.81 10.04 0.15
N THR A 56 -6.65 9.11 -0.31
CA THR A 56 -6.62 7.69 0.10
C THR A 56 -5.64 6.86 -0.73
N VAL A 57 -5.26 7.30 -1.95
CA VAL A 57 -4.27 6.59 -2.80
C VAL A 57 -2.96 6.26 -2.05
N PRO A 58 -2.33 7.17 -1.29
CA PRO A 58 -1.12 6.86 -0.51
C PRO A 58 -1.30 5.76 0.54
N ALA A 59 -2.48 5.67 1.15
CA ALA A 59 -2.80 4.62 2.12
C ALA A 59 -2.92 3.26 1.41
N HIS A 60 -3.63 3.22 0.28
CA HIS A 60 -3.72 2.02 -0.57
C HIS A 60 -2.37 1.58 -1.10
N VAL A 61 -1.49 2.51 -1.46
CA VAL A 61 -0.11 2.19 -1.87
C VAL A 61 0.58 1.38 -0.78
N TYR A 62 0.49 1.79 0.49
CA TYR A 62 1.12 1.08 1.59
C TYR A 62 0.52 -0.32 1.83
N GLU A 63 -0.80 -0.43 1.84
CA GLU A 63 -1.50 -1.70 2.11
C GLU A 63 -1.34 -2.71 0.96
N LEU A 64 -1.38 -2.22 -0.29
CA LEU A 64 -1.38 -3.08 -1.48
C LEU A 64 0.03 -3.42 -1.96
N PHE A 65 1.06 -2.67 -1.57
CA PHE A 65 2.43 -2.89 -2.08
C PHE A 65 2.96 -4.31 -1.81
N PRO A 66 2.89 -4.88 -0.60
CA PRO A 66 3.38 -6.24 -0.34
C PRO A 66 2.63 -7.30 -1.16
N VAL A 67 1.31 -7.12 -1.29
CA VAL A 67 0.45 -8.03 -2.07
C VAL A 67 0.80 -7.94 -3.56
N ALA A 68 0.99 -6.73 -4.09
CA ALA A 68 1.35 -6.52 -5.48
C ALA A 68 2.75 -7.06 -5.82
N VAL A 69 3.72 -6.91 -4.92
CA VAL A 69 5.05 -7.50 -5.08
C VAL A 69 4.96 -9.03 -5.14
N LEU A 70 4.18 -9.65 -4.24
CA LEU A 70 3.98 -11.09 -4.22
C LEU A 70 3.33 -11.59 -5.51
N VAL A 71 2.16 -11.04 -5.85
CA VAL A 71 1.37 -11.47 -7.01
C VAL A 71 2.10 -11.17 -8.33
N GLY A 72 2.71 -9.98 -8.46
CA GLY A 72 3.46 -9.60 -9.65
C GLY A 72 4.71 -10.45 -9.86
N THR A 73 5.41 -10.84 -8.80
CA THR A 73 6.56 -11.74 -8.91
C THR A 73 6.12 -13.14 -9.35
N ILE A 74 5.04 -13.68 -8.77
CA ILE A 74 4.48 -14.97 -9.19
C ILE A 74 4.07 -14.91 -10.66
N PHE A 75 3.37 -13.85 -11.07
CA PHE A 75 2.94 -13.65 -12.45
C PHE A 75 4.13 -13.65 -13.42
N ALA A 76 5.19 -12.89 -13.12
CA ALA A 76 6.41 -12.86 -13.93
C ALA A 76 7.06 -14.25 -14.04
N LEU A 77 7.17 -14.97 -12.92
CA LEU A 77 7.77 -16.31 -12.92
C LEU A 77 6.94 -17.31 -13.72
N VAL A 78 5.61 -17.24 -13.64
CA VAL A 78 4.69 -18.06 -14.44
C VAL A 78 4.87 -17.76 -15.92
N GLN A 79 4.98 -16.48 -16.31
CA GLN A 79 5.20 -16.09 -17.70
C GLN A 79 6.52 -16.65 -18.24
N LEU A 80 7.61 -16.54 -17.47
CA LEU A 80 8.92 -17.10 -17.82
C LEU A 80 8.91 -18.63 -17.89
N ALA A 81 8.10 -19.30 -17.06
CA ALA A 81 7.91 -20.74 -17.11
C ALA A 81 7.14 -21.16 -18.36
N ALA A 82 6.08 -20.43 -18.71
CA ALA A 82 5.27 -20.68 -19.90
C ALA A 82 6.07 -20.52 -21.20
N SER A 83 6.95 -19.51 -21.27
CA SER A 83 7.87 -19.30 -22.39
C SER A 83 9.06 -20.28 -22.42
N SER A 84 9.11 -21.27 -21.50
CA SER A 84 10.22 -22.22 -21.33
C SER A 84 11.59 -21.59 -21.04
N GLU A 85 11.65 -20.29 -20.71
CA GLU A 85 12.90 -19.58 -20.42
C GLU A 85 13.55 -20.09 -19.14
N LEU A 86 12.73 -20.42 -18.13
CA LEU A 86 13.16 -21.07 -16.89
C LEU A 86 13.78 -22.46 -17.14
N THR A 87 13.25 -23.19 -18.11
CA THR A 87 13.76 -24.51 -18.51
C THR A 87 15.11 -24.36 -19.22
N ILE A 88 15.23 -23.40 -20.15
CA ILE A 88 16.48 -23.09 -20.85
C ILE A 88 17.56 -22.67 -19.84
N PHE A 89 17.20 -21.84 -18.85
CA PHE A 89 18.11 -21.45 -17.79
C PHE A 89 18.70 -22.67 -17.06
N ARG A 90 17.86 -23.64 -16.66
CA ARG A 90 18.31 -24.88 -16.01
C ARG A 90 19.18 -25.76 -16.92
N VAL A 91 18.78 -25.95 -18.18
CA VAL A 91 19.49 -26.84 -19.12
C VAL A 91 20.84 -26.26 -19.54
N SER A 92 21.00 -24.94 -19.50
CA SER A 92 22.28 -24.26 -19.78
C SER A 92 23.37 -24.48 -18.73
N GLY A 93 23.11 -25.28 -17.68
CA GLY A 93 24.04 -25.54 -16.59
C GLY A 93 24.01 -24.50 -15.47
N ALA A 94 23.10 -23.52 -15.53
CA ALA A 94 22.90 -22.58 -14.43
C ALA A 94 22.20 -23.26 -13.25
N SER A 95 22.80 -23.15 -12.07
CA SER A 95 22.25 -23.77 -10.85
C SER A 95 21.00 -23.05 -10.35
N LEU A 96 20.10 -23.78 -9.68
CA LEU A 96 18.92 -23.20 -9.04
C LEU A 96 19.31 -22.14 -7.97
N TRP A 97 20.41 -22.35 -7.26
CA TRP A 97 20.91 -21.40 -6.27
C TRP A 97 21.34 -20.06 -6.87
N GLN A 98 21.87 -20.04 -8.09
CA GLN A 98 22.17 -18.79 -8.79
C GLN A 98 20.88 -18.01 -9.11
N MET A 99 19.80 -18.71 -9.46
CA MET A 99 18.51 -18.07 -9.68
C MET A 99 17.94 -17.48 -8.39
N VAL A 100 17.96 -18.25 -7.29
CA VAL A 100 17.52 -17.76 -5.97
C VAL A 100 18.34 -16.54 -5.55
N GLY A 101 19.66 -16.57 -5.70
CA GLY A 101 20.53 -15.43 -5.43
C GLY A 101 20.23 -14.20 -6.31
N ALA A 102 19.86 -14.42 -7.58
CA ALA A 102 19.44 -13.33 -8.46
C ALA A 102 18.10 -12.72 -8.01
N LEU A 103 17.13 -13.55 -7.62
CA LEU A 103 15.84 -13.09 -7.09
C LEU A 103 16.01 -12.26 -5.82
N PHE A 104 16.88 -12.68 -4.89
CA PHE A 104 17.18 -11.88 -3.69
C PHE A 104 17.72 -10.49 -4.02
N ARG A 105 18.64 -10.40 -5.00
CA ARG A 105 19.18 -9.10 -5.44
C ARG A 105 18.13 -8.23 -6.14
N ILE A 106 17.15 -8.82 -6.81
CA ILE A 106 16.02 -8.10 -7.44
C ILE A 106 14.99 -7.68 -6.38
N ALA A 107 14.78 -8.49 -5.34
CA ALA A 107 13.89 -8.16 -4.24
C ALA A 107 14.44 -7.02 -3.35
N LEU A 108 15.75 -6.91 -3.21
CA LEU A 108 16.39 -5.98 -2.28
C LEU A 108 16.02 -4.49 -2.54
N PRO A 109 16.02 -3.98 -3.79
CA PRO A 109 15.49 -2.65 -4.09
C PRO A 109 14.01 -2.47 -3.75
N LEU A 110 13.17 -3.50 -3.97
CA LEU A 110 11.73 -3.44 -3.64
C LEU A 110 11.51 -3.37 -2.13
N VAL A 111 12.29 -4.11 -1.35
CA VAL A 111 12.24 -4.07 0.11
C VAL A 111 12.69 -2.71 0.63
N ILE A 112 13.78 -2.15 0.10
CA ILE A 112 14.22 -0.80 0.47
C ILE A 112 13.15 0.23 0.14
N LEU A 113 12.54 0.13 -1.05
CA LEU A 113 11.46 1.02 -1.46
C LEU A 113 10.24 0.87 -0.55
N SER A 114 9.84 -0.37 -0.22
CA SER A 114 8.78 -0.67 0.76
C SER A 114 9.07 -0.03 2.11
N PHE A 115 10.31 -0.13 2.59
CA PHE A 115 10.73 0.38 3.88
C PHE A 115 10.67 1.92 3.91
N VAL A 116 11.20 2.57 2.87
CA VAL A 116 11.13 4.02 2.72
C VAL A 116 9.69 4.52 2.64
N PHE A 117 8.83 3.83 1.88
CA PHE A 117 7.40 4.16 1.85
C PHE A 117 6.72 3.95 3.21
N SER A 118 7.06 2.86 3.92
CA SER A 118 6.47 2.54 5.23
C SER A 118 6.86 3.54 6.32
N GLU A 119 8.08 4.07 6.28
CA GLU A 119 8.59 4.93 7.34
C GLU A 119 8.29 6.41 7.08
N PHE A 120 8.32 6.84 5.82
CA PHE A 120 8.17 8.25 5.48
C PHE A 120 6.80 8.65 4.95
N ILE A 121 6.04 7.73 4.34
CA ILE A 121 4.78 8.06 3.64
C ILE A 121 3.57 7.55 4.41
N ALA A 122 3.59 6.31 4.90
CA ALA A 122 2.47 5.73 5.62
C ALA A 122 2.07 6.50 6.91
N PRO A 123 2.98 6.84 7.85
CA PRO A 123 2.58 7.54 9.07
C PRO A 123 2.00 8.95 8.87
N PRO A 124 2.55 9.83 8.01
CA PRO A 124 1.93 11.14 7.78
C PRO A 124 0.61 11.04 7.00
N SER A 125 0.48 10.13 6.03
CA SER A 125 -0.78 9.91 5.31
C SER A 125 -1.88 9.39 6.22
N GLU A 126 -1.59 8.43 7.09
CA GLU A 126 -2.56 7.91 8.06
C GLU A 126 -3.02 9.01 9.04
N ARG A 127 -2.08 9.83 9.54
CA ARG A 127 -2.40 10.98 10.41
C ARG A 127 -3.28 12.00 9.70
N MET A 128 -3.00 12.32 8.43
CA MET A 128 -3.80 13.27 7.64
C MET A 128 -5.18 12.71 7.31
N ALA A 129 -5.29 11.43 6.94
CA ALA A 129 -6.56 10.77 6.65
C ALA A 129 -7.48 10.74 7.89
N GLN A 130 -6.94 10.43 9.07
CA GLN A 130 -7.69 10.49 10.32
C GLN A 130 -8.12 11.93 10.67
N GLN A 131 -7.24 12.92 10.49
CA GLN A 131 -7.61 14.33 10.71
C GLN A 131 -8.69 14.82 9.75
N LEU A 132 -8.64 14.42 8.48
CA LEU A 132 -9.66 14.76 7.48
C LEU A 132 -10.99 14.07 7.77
N ARG A 133 -10.96 12.79 8.19
CA ARG A 133 -12.17 12.06 8.60
C ARG A 133 -12.84 12.70 9.81
N LEU A 134 -12.05 13.14 10.80
CA LEU A 134 -12.55 13.86 11.97
C LEU A 134 -13.15 15.23 11.59
N LYS A 135 -12.55 15.94 10.63
CA LYS A 135 -13.07 17.21 10.11
C LYS A 135 -14.32 17.05 9.23
N ALA A 136 -14.35 16.02 8.38
CA ALA A 136 -15.43 15.77 7.41
C ALA A 136 -16.69 15.21 8.06
N GLN A 137 -16.58 14.48 9.17
CA GLN A 137 -17.74 13.98 9.91
C GLN A 137 -18.54 15.06 10.65
N ASN A 138 -18.22 16.37 10.49
CA ASN A 138 -18.82 17.44 11.31
C ASN A 138 -18.70 17.14 12.81
N ALA A 139 -17.71 16.37 13.22
CA ALA A 139 -17.22 16.48 14.56
C ALA A 139 -16.46 17.80 14.56
N GLN A 140 -17.13 18.86 15.00
CA GLN A 140 -16.56 19.58 16.13
C GLN A 140 -16.08 18.54 17.15
N VAL A 141 -14.91 17.95 16.92
CA VAL A 141 -13.98 17.59 17.98
C VAL A 141 -13.46 18.93 18.53
N THR A 142 -14.40 19.82 18.90
CA THR A 142 -14.25 20.48 20.17
C THR A 142 -13.95 19.34 21.11
N LEU A 143 -12.92 19.51 21.93
CA LEU A 143 -12.51 18.62 23.01
C LEU A 143 -13.65 18.35 24.04
N LYS A 144 -14.92 18.60 23.70
CA LYS A 144 -16.17 18.42 24.44
C LYS A 144 -16.81 17.03 24.30
N GLU A 145 -16.41 16.18 23.34
CA GLU A 145 -16.99 14.82 23.22
C GLU A 145 -16.22 13.71 23.95
N PHE A 146 -15.16 14.04 24.70
CA PHE A 146 -14.75 13.19 25.81
C PHE A 146 -15.73 13.35 26.99
N ARG A 147 -17.00 12.95 26.83
CA ARG A 147 -17.94 12.88 27.98
C ARG A 147 -17.40 11.99 29.11
N SER A 148 -16.50 11.05 28.80
CA SER A 148 -15.85 10.14 29.75
C SER A 148 -14.41 10.56 30.15
N GLY A 149 -13.86 11.62 29.56
CA GLY A 149 -12.45 12.01 29.72
C GLY A 149 -11.45 11.06 29.05
N VAL A 150 -10.21 11.52 28.88
CA VAL A 150 -9.10 10.67 28.41
C VAL A 150 -8.55 9.90 29.61
N TRP A 151 -8.59 8.57 29.54
CA TRP A 151 -7.98 7.70 30.54
C TRP A 151 -6.56 7.34 30.14
N VAL A 152 -5.60 7.74 30.97
CA VAL A 152 -4.20 7.33 30.82
C VAL A 152 -3.84 6.49 32.03
N LYS A 153 -3.25 5.32 31.76
CA LYS A 153 -2.67 4.47 32.80
C LYS A 153 -1.16 4.68 32.79
N ASP A 154 -0.65 5.24 33.87
CA ASP A 154 0.79 5.34 34.12
C ASP A 154 1.15 4.43 35.29
N GLU A 155 1.80 3.31 34.98
CA GLU A 155 2.15 2.22 35.91
C GLU A 155 0.96 1.75 36.78
N ASN A 156 0.84 2.27 38.02
CA ASN A 156 -0.22 1.94 38.97
C ASN A 156 -1.32 3.01 39.09
N ASN A 157 -1.20 4.13 38.39
CA ASN A 157 -2.12 5.26 38.46
C ASN A 157 -3.03 5.32 37.22
N PHE A 158 -4.32 5.48 37.47
CA PHE A 158 -5.32 5.74 36.42
C PHE A 158 -5.74 7.20 36.51
N VAL A 159 -5.33 8.00 35.53
CA VAL A 159 -5.65 9.43 35.47
C VAL A 159 -6.72 9.66 34.41
N ASN A 160 -7.82 10.31 34.80
CA ASN A 160 -8.89 10.72 33.91
C ASN A 160 -8.84 12.24 33.72
N VAL A 161 -8.48 12.68 32.52
CA VAL A 161 -8.49 14.10 32.15
C VAL A 161 -9.84 14.42 31.50
N LYS A 162 -10.71 15.09 32.25
CA LYS A 162 -12.09 15.41 31.83
C LYS A 162 -12.22 16.70 31.03
N ASN A 163 -11.24 17.61 31.07
CA ASN A 163 -11.22 18.85 30.31
C ASN A 163 -9.76 19.29 30.06
N VAL A 164 -9.47 19.76 28.85
CA VAL A 164 -8.29 20.57 28.49
C VAL A 164 -8.77 21.92 28.00
#